data_AF-A0A9K3CYV6-F1
#
_entry.id   AF-A0A9K3CYV6-F1
#
_cell.length_a   1.000
_cell.length_b   1.000
_cell.length_c   1.000
_cell.angle_alpha   90.00
_cell.angle_beta   90.00
_cell.angle_gamma   90.00
#
_symmetry.space_group_name_H-M   'P 1'
#
loop_
_entity.id
_entity.type
_entity.pdbx_description
1 polymer ?
#
loop_
_entity_poly.entity_id
_entity_poly.type
_entity_poly.pdbx_seq_one_letter_code
_entity_poly.pdbx_strand_id
1 'polypeptide(L)'
;MAEIEILARRYPLCRKIAKDPRILRLSCAHPNKGYGDDCLCRKVEASRIYIVATNDRELRQRCRKIPGVPVMFSTRAGYKIERLPDAQQF
;
A
#
# COMPACT_ATOMS: atom_id res chain seq x y z
N MET A 1 -5.16 4.54 8.02
CA MET A 1 -5.08 4.30 9.49
C MET A 1 -6.38 3.74 10.06
N ALA A 2 -7.55 4.22 9.63
CA ALA A 2 -8.85 3.78 10.14
C ALA A 2 -9.04 2.24 10.16
N GLU A 3 -8.73 1.54 9.05
CA GLU A 3 -8.84 0.07 8.99
C GLU A 3 -7.97 -0.65 10.03
N ILE A 4 -6.73 -0.19 10.23
CA ILE A 4 -5.81 -0.75 11.23
C ILE A 4 -6.35 -0.53 12.64
N GLU A 5 -7.04 0.58 12.89
CA GLU A 5 -7.66 0.87 14.19
C GLU A 5 -8.87 -0.01 14.47
N ILE A 6 -9.72 -0.26 13.46
CA ILE A 6 -10.83 -1.23 13.54
C ILE A 6 -10.28 -2.63 13.87
N LEU A 7 -9.18 -3.01 13.22
CA LEU A 7 -8.53 -4.30 13.40
C LEU A 7 -7.61 -4.37 14.63
N ALA A 8 -7.42 -3.27 15.36
CA ALA A 8 -6.45 -3.19 16.45
C ALA A 8 -6.71 -4.18 17.59
N ARG A 9 -7.98 -4.56 17.83
CA ARG A 9 -8.32 -5.57 18.85
C ARG A 9 -7.71 -6.93 18.51
N ARG A 10 -7.65 -7.28 17.23
CA ARG A 10 -7.11 -8.55 16.74
C ARG A 10 -5.60 -8.46 16.45
N TYR A 11 -5.14 -7.30 15.99
CA TYR A 11 -3.75 -7.08 15.58
C TYR A 11 -3.13 -5.85 16.29
N PRO A 12 -2.94 -5.89 17.62
CA PRO A 12 -2.45 -4.74 18.38
C PRO A 12 -1.01 -4.36 18.02
N LEU A 13 -0.19 -5.33 17.62
CA LEU A 13 1.18 -5.10 17.17
C LEU A 13 1.22 -4.30 15.86
N CYS A 14 0.34 -4.60 14.91
CA CYS A 14 0.24 -3.86 13.64
C CYS A 14 -0.03 -2.37 13.90
N ARG A 15 -0.94 -2.06 14.83
CA ARG A 15 -1.23 -0.67 15.24
C ARG A 15 -0.01 0.02 15.83
N LYS A 16 0.80 -0.67 16.65
CA LYS A 16 2.02 -0.08 17.25
C LYS A 16 3.05 0.22 16.16
N ILE A 17 3.32 -0.72 15.26
CA ILE A 17 4.26 -0.54 14.14
C ILE A 17 3.79 0.58 13.20
N ALA A 18 2.48 0.63 12.87
CA ALA A 18 1.93 1.67 12.01
C ALA A 18 2.00 3.10 12.60
N LYS A 19 2.23 3.23 13.92
CA LYS A 19 2.42 4.51 14.62
C LYS A 19 3.90 4.87 14.82
N ASP A 20 4.82 4.08 14.27
CA ASP A 20 6.25 4.37 14.31
C ASP A 20 6.54 5.71 13.61
N PRO A 21 7.35 6.61 14.22
CA PRO A 21 7.63 7.93 13.66
C PRO A 21 8.38 7.91 12.32
N ARG A 22 9.03 6.79 11.97
CA ARG A 22 9.68 6.61 10.65
C ARG A 22 8.67 6.48 9.51
N ILE A 23 7.42 6.15 9.82
CA ILE A 23 6.36 6.00 8.82
C ILE A 23 5.65 7.34 8.62
N LEU A 24 5.86 7.94 7.46
CA LEU A 24 5.15 9.14 7.06
C LEU A 24 3.67 8.84 6.80
N ARG A 25 2.78 9.63 7.41
CA ARG A 25 1.33 9.45 7.29
C ARG A 25 0.75 10.47 6.33
N LEU A 26 0.14 10.00 5.25
CA LEU A 26 -0.63 10.83 4.33
C LEU A 26 -2.05 11.00 4.86
N SER A 27 -2.54 12.25 4.86
CA SER A 27 -3.94 12.55 5.11
C SER A 27 -4.74 12.35 3.83
N CYS A 28 -5.96 11.83 3.97
CA CYS A 28 -6.92 11.72 2.89
C CYS A 28 -8.20 12.48 3.24
N ALA A 29 -8.79 13.14 2.23
CA ALA A 29 -9.93 14.04 2.39
C ALA A 29 -11.24 13.48 1.81
N HIS A 30 -11.32 12.16 1.59
CA HIS A 30 -12.52 11.54 1.02
C HIS A 30 -13.53 11.12 2.11
N PRO A 31 -14.84 11.15 1.81
CA PRO A 31 -15.89 10.80 2.77
C PRO A 31 -15.86 9.33 3.19
N ASN A 32 -15.43 8.42 2.30
CA ASN A 32 -15.40 6.98 2.55
C ASN A 32 -14.20 6.60 3.42
N LYS A 33 -14.31 6.81 4.74
CA LYS A 33 -13.35 6.33 5.74
C LYS A 33 -13.60 4.83 6.01
N GLY A 34 -13.26 3.96 5.05
CA GLY A 34 -13.49 2.52 5.22
C GLY A 34 -12.92 1.59 4.15
N TYR A 35 -12.64 2.10 2.95
CA TYR A 35 -12.05 1.32 1.86
C TYR A 35 -10.70 1.94 1.46
N GLY A 36 -9.64 1.49 2.14
CA GLY A 36 -8.27 1.93 1.92
C GLY A 36 -7.78 1.65 0.50
N ASP A 37 -8.27 0.58 -0.09
CA ASP A 37 -7.97 0.17 -1.46
C ASP A 37 -8.33 1.23 -2.51
N ASP A 38 -9.56 1.74 -2.48
CA ASP A 38 -10.03 2.73 -3.46
C ASP A 38 -9.31 4.07 -3.27
N CYS A 39 -9.00 4.42 -2.02
CA CYS A 39 -8.15 5.56 -1.72
C CYS A 39 -6.76 5.40 -2.36
N LEU A 40 -6.14 4.22 -2.19
CA LEU A 40 -4.82 3.94 -2.74
C LEU A 40 -4.84 4.00 -4.26
N CYS A 41 -5.78 3.32 -4.92
CA CYS A 41 -5.92 3.33 -6.38
C CYS A 41 -6.09 4.75 -6.93
N ARG A 42 -7.02 5.55 -6.37
CA ARG A 42 -7.22 6.94 -6.81
C ARG A 42 -5.98 7.81 -6.59
N LYS A 43 -5.27 7.62 -5.47
CA LYS A 43 -4.06 8.38 -5.14
C LYS A 43 -2.95 8.11 -6.16
N VAL A 44 -2.69 6.84 -6.48
CA VAL A 44 -1.61 6.49 -7.42
C VAL A 44 -1.98 6.76 -8.87
N GLU A 45 -3.28 6.76 -9.20
CA GLU A 45 -3.78 7.20 -10.49
C GLU A 45 -3.57 8.71 -10.70
N ALA A 46 -3.88 9.52 -9.68
CA ALA A 46 -3.69 10.96 -9.71
C ALA A 46 -2.21 11.38 -9.65
N SER A 47 -1.37 10.64 -8.92
CA SER A 47 0.05 10.96 -8.74
C SER A 47 0.88 9.68 -8.82
N ARG A 48 1.53 9.46 -9.97
CA ARG A 48 2.31 8.25 -10.29
C ARG A 48 3.73 8.27 -9.72
N ILE A 49 3.87 8.76 -8.49
CA ILE A 49 5.15 8.93 -7.78
C ILE A 49 5.30 7.95 -6.60
N TYR A 50 4.43 6.95 -6.53
CA TYR A 50 4.34 6.01 -5.41
C TYR A 50 4.58 4.57 -5.86
N ILE A 51 5.19 3.79 -4.97
CA ILE A 51 5.22 2.33 -5.05
C ILE A 51 4.10 1.81 -4.14
N VAL A 52 3.26 0.92 -4.66
CA VAL A 52 2.17 0.33 -3.87
C VAL A 52 2.66 -0.96 -3.21
N ALA A 53 2.70 -0.99 -1.88
CA ALA A 53 3.04 -2.19 -1.12
C ALA A 53 1.78 -2.96 -0.73
N THR A 54 1.50 -4.11 -1.36
CA THR A 54 0.35 -4.95 -1.01
C THR A 54 0.52 -6.42 -1.38
N ASN A 55 0.04 -7.30 -0.50
CA ASN A 55 -0.08 -8.74 -0.76
C ASN A 55 -1.49 -9.14 -1.24
N ASP A 56 -2.45 -8.21 -1.25
CA ASP A 56 -3.80 -8.49 -1.71
C ASP A 56 -3.81 -8.78 -3.22
N ARG A 57 -4.52 -9.82 -3.67
CA ARG A 57 -4.50 -10.22 -5.09
C ARG A 57 -5.30 -9.26 -5.96
N GLU A 58 -6.44 -8.79 -5.49
CA GLU A 58 -7.35 -7.92 -6.25
C GLU A 58 -6.79 -6.50 -6.34
N LEU A 59 -6.25 -5.97 -5.24
CA LEU A 59 -5.60 -4.66 -5.25
C LEU A 59 -4.38 -4.66 -6.18
N ARG A 60 -3.57 -5.72 -6.17
CA ARG A 60 -2.45 -5.86 -7.12
C ARG A 60 -2.92 -5.86 -8.56
N GLN A 61 -4.00 -6.57 -8.89
CA GLN A 61 -4.56 -6.56 -10.24
C GLN A 61 -5.06 -5.17 -10.63
N ARG A 62 -5.70 -4.43 -9.73
CA ARG A 62 -6.13 -3.04 -9.97
C ARG A 62 -4.93 -2.12 -10.20
N CYS A 63 -3.91 -2.15 -9.35
CA CYS A 63 -2.70 -1.33 -9.50
C CYS A 63 -1.93 -1.68 -10.79
N ARG A 64 -1.91 -2.95 -11.21
CA ARG A 64 -1.32 -3.39 -12.48
C ARG A 64 -2.01 -2.84 -13.73
N LYS A 65 -3.24 -2.31 -13.64
CA LYS A 65 -3.90 -1.62 -14.75
C LYS A 65 -3.39 -0.18 -14.92
N ILE A 66 -2.79 0.39 -13.88
CA ILE A 66 -2.28 1.76 -13.89
C ILE A 66 -0.82 1.74 -14.40
N PRO A 67 -0.52 2.39 -15.54
CA PRO A 67 0.84 2.43 -16.07
C PRO A 67 1.76 3.27 -15.17
N GLY A 68 3.02 2.86 -15.04
CA GLY A 68 4.04 3.59 -14.28
C GLY A 68 3.95 3.47 -12.76
N VAL A 69 3.10 2.57 -12.24
CA VAL A 69 3.00 2.30 -10.79
C VAL A 69 3.65 0.94 -10.46
N PRO A 70 4.80 0.92 -9.79
CA PRO A 70 5.41 -0.31 -9.31
C PRO A 70 4.64 -0.90 -8.13
N VAL A 71 4.67 -2.23 -8.02
CA VAL A 71 3.98 -2.97 -6.96
C VAL A 71 4.98 -3.78 -6.16
N MET A 72 5.08 -3.51 -4.86
CA MET A 72 5.90 -4.26 -3.92
C MET A 72 5.05 -5.26 -3.14
N PHE A 73 5.55 -6.48 -2.94
CA PHE A 73 4.89 -7.49 -2.12
C PHE A 73 5.90 -8.29 -1.30
N SER A 74 5.44 -8.85 -0.18
CA SER A 74 6.28 -9.66 0.70
C SER A 74 6.30 -11.11 0.22
N THR A 75 7.48 -11.71 0.23
CA THR A 75 7.71 -13.14 0.06
C THR A 75 8.27 -13.72 1.36
N ARG A 76 8.47 -15.05 1.42
CA ARG A 76 9.04 -15.71 2.60
C ARG A 76 10.45 -15.23 2.94
N ALA A 77 11.22 -14.77 1.95
CA ALA A 77 12.63 -14.44 2.08
C ALA A 77 12.95 -12.94 1.84
N GLY A 78 11.94 -12.06 1.83
CA GLY A 78 12.13 -10.63 1.61
C GLY A 78 11.03 -9.99 0.78
N TYR A 79 11.29 -8.81 0.23
CA TYR A 79 10.35 -8.08 -0.61
C TYR A 79 10.70 -8.23 -2.08
N LYS A 80 9.69 -8.33 -2.94
CA LYS A 80 9.86 -8.28 -4.39
C LYS A 80 9.10 -7.09 -4.94
N ILE A 81 9.65 -6.47 -5.98
CA ILE A 81 9.06 -5.32 -6.67
C ILE A 81 8.83 -5.72 -8.13
N GLU A 82 7.61 -5.49 -8.60
CA GLU A 82 7.21 -5.62 -10.00
C GLU A 82 7.21 -4.24 -10.68
N ARG A 83 7.52 -4.21 -11.98
CA ARG A 83 7.37 -3.04 -12.86
C ARG A 83 8.21 -1.81 -12.47
N LEU A 84 9.27 -2.02 -11.71
CA LEU A 84 10.35 -1.04 -11.56
C LEU A 84 11.47 -1.49 -12.52
N PRO A 85 11.74 -0.74 -13.62
CA PRO A 85 12.67 -1.18 -14.67
C PRO A 85 14.08 -1.49 -14.15
N ASP A 86 14.54 -0.76 -13.13
CA ASP A 86 15.89 -0.94 -12.57
C ASP A 86 15.95 -2.02 -11.48
N ALA A 87 14.81 -2.56 -11.02
CA ALA A 87 14.76 -3.52 -9.91
C ALA A 87 15.10 -4.96 -10.32
N GLN A 88 15.12 -5.28 -11.61
CA GLN A 88 15.38 -6.64 -12.11
C GLN A 88 16.88 -6.94 -12.31
N GLN A 89 17.78 -6.07 -11.83
CA GLN A 89 19.23 -6.20 -12.03
C GLN A 89 19.98 -6.91 -10.88
N PHE A 90 19.37 -7.88 -10.18
CA PHE A 90 20.09 -8.73 -9.22
C PHE A 90 19.53 -10.16 -9.17
#